data_AF-A1BI41-F1
#
_entry.id   AF-A1BI41-F1
#
_cell.length_a   1.000
_cell.length_b   1.000
_cell.length_c   1.000
_cell.angle_alpha   90.00
_cell.angle_beta   90.00
_cell.angle_gamma   90.00
#
_symmetry.space_group_name_H-M   'P 1'
#
loop_
_entity.id
_entity.type
_entity.pdbx_description
1 polymer ?
#
loop_
_entity_poly.entity_id
_entity_poly.type
_entity_poly.pdbx_seq_one_letter_code
_entity_poly.pdbx_strand_id
1 'polypeptide(L)'
;MKTLPVTPEMLQVARRVVWFREPEDELADPVHFLAHVMTYGTVDDLQMLQGIAGKNEFSEVLENPPPGVFDARSWAYWNLKCGRQPAPPLPIRIL
;
A
#
# COMPACT_ATOMS: atom_id res chain seq x y z
N MET A 1 -11.09 -2.56 5.48
CA MET A 1 -9.77 -3.15 5.80
C MET A 1 -9.69 -3.46 7.29
N LYS A 2 -8.97 -4.52 7.69
CA LYS A 2 -8.71 -4.83 9.11
C LYS A 2 -7.61 -3.91 9.67
N THR A 3 -7.59 -3.72 10.98
CA THR A 3 -6.52 -2.99 11.67
C THR A 3 -5.19 -3.74 11.54
N LEU A 4 -4.11 -3.02 11.26
CA LEU A 4 -2.77 -3.59 11.19
C LEU A 4 -2.17 -3.72 12.59
N PRO A 5 -1.36 -4.76 12.85
CA PRO A 5 -0.66 -4.88 14.13
C PRO A 5 0.42 -3.80 14.24
N VAL A 6 0.55 -3.19 15.41
CA VAL A 6 1.59 -2.20 15.71
C VAL A 6 2.79 -2.92 16.31
N THR A 7 3.64 -3.48 15.46
CA THR A 7 4.90 -4.15 15.86
C THR A 7 6.11 -3.28 15.49
N PRO A 8 7.29 -3.48 16.13
CA PRO A 8 8.50 -2.76 15.79
C PRO A 8 8.87 -2.85 14.30
N GLU A 9 8.63 -4.01 13.68
CA GLU A 9 8.90 -4.27 12.26
C GLU A 9 7.94 -3.47 11.37
N MET A 10 6.65 -3.47 11.68
CA MET A 10 5.64 -2.68 10.95
C MET A 10 5.95 -1.18 11.04
N LEU A 11 6.34 -0.69 12.23
CA LEU A 11 6.73 0.69 12.43
C LEU A 11 8.00 1.05 11.66
N GLN A 12 8.96 0.13 11.52
CA GLN A 12 10.16 0.34 10.72
C GLN A 12 9.83 0.47 9.23
N VAL A 13 8.91 -0.36 8.73
CA VAL A 13 8.44 -0.27 7.34
C VAL A 13 7.68 1.03 7.11
N ALA A 14 6.78 1.41 8.01
CA ALA A 14 6.06 2.69 7.94
C ALA A 14 7.01 3.89 7.89
N ARG A 15 8.05 3.93 8.73
CA ARG A 15 9.09 4.98 8.67
C ARG A 15 9.79 5.06 7.32
N ARG A 16 10.00 3.92 6.66
CA ARG A 16 10.71 3.86 5.37
C ARG A 16 9.82 4.31 4.22
N VAL A 17 8.60 3.80 4.15
CA VAL A 17 7.70 4.02 3.01
C VAL A 17 6.89 5.32 3.15
N VAL A 18 6.72 5.83 4.37
CA VAL A 18 6.03 7.09 4.69
C VAL A 18 6.89 7.92 5.65
N TRP A 19 8.01 8.47 5.16
CA TRP A 19 8.98 9.19 6.00
C TRP A 19 8.48 10.54 6.57
N PHE A 20 7.30 11.00 6.15
CA PHE A 20 6.75 12.32 6.48
C PHE A 20 5.58 12.28 7.48
N ARG A 21 5.21 11.10 7.99
CA ARG A 21 4.17 10.93 9.02
C ARG A 21 4.70 10.13 10.20
N GLU A 22 4.06 10.30 11.36
CA GLU A 22 4.30 9.42 12.50
C GLU A 22 3.87 7.98 12.14
N PRO A 23 4.74 6.97 12.37
CA PRO A 23 4.48 5.58 11.96
C PRO A 23 3.23 4.98 12.58
N GLU A 24 2.94 5.31 13.83
CA GLU A 24 1.75 4.84 14.55
C GLU A 24 0.46 5.38 13.90
N ASP A 25 0.46 6.66 13.50
CA ASP A 25 -0.66 7.29 12.80
C ASP A 25 -0.81 6.73 11.38
N GLU A 26 0.29 6.35 10.74
CA GLU A 26 0.27 5.73 9.43
C GLU A 26 -0.30 4.31 9.49
N LEU A 27 0.10 3.49 10.46
CA LEU A 27 -0.47 2.15 10.65
C LEU A 27 -1.96 2.19 11.04
N ALA A 28 -2.44 3.30 11.61
CA ALA A 28 -3.85 3.55 11.86
C ALA A 28 -4.66 3.84 10.57
N ASP A 29 -3.99 4.09 9.43
CA ASP A 29 -4.58 4.16 8.09
C ASP A 29 -4.03 3.04 7.18
N PRO A 30 -4.56 1.81 7.30
CA PRO A 30 -4.06 0.65 6.55
C PRO A 30 -4.08 0.82 5.02
N VAL A 31 -5.05 1.56 4.48
CA VAL A 31 -5.16 1.77 3.03
C VAL A 31 -4.01 2.65 2.55
N HIS A 32 -3.78 3.77 3.23
CA HIS A 32 -2.70 4.68 2.89
C HIS A 32 -1.33 4.02 3.07
N PHE A 33 -1.14 3.26 4.14
CA PHE A 33 0.09 2.54 4.41
C PHE A 33 0.39 1.49 3.34
N LEU A 34 -0.58 0.62 3.04
CA LEU A 34 -0.39 -0.42 2.04
C LEU A 34 -0.20 0.17 0.64
N ALA A 35 -0.84 1.29 0.28
CA ALA A 35 -0.57 1.97 -0.97
C ALA A 35 0.89 2.45 -1.08
N HIS A 36 1.46 2.95 0.02
CA HIS A 36 2.87 3.35 0.07
C HIS A 36 3.81 2.15 0.03
N VAL A 37 3.51 1.05 0.72
CA VAL A 37 4.26 -0.20 0.57
C VAL A 37 4.22 -0.69 -0.87
N MET A 38 3.05 -0.69 -1.51
CA MET A 38 2.90 -1.14 -2.88
C MET A 38 3.69 -0.27 -3.87
N THR A 39 3.94 1.00 -3.55
CA THR A 39 4.67 1.92 -4.44
C THR A 39 6.17 1.98 -4.13
N TYR A 40 6.54 2.07 -2.86
CA TYR A 40 7.89 2.36 -2.39
C TYR A 40 8.54 1.21 -1.60
N GLY A 41 7.76 0.19 -1.23
CA GLY A 41 8.25 -0.94 -0.45
C GLY A 41 9.25 -1.81 -1.20
N THR A 42 10.19 -2.38 -0.44
CA THR A 42 11.15 -3.36 -0.95
C THR A 42 10.56 -4.77 -0.95
N VAL A 43 11.29 -5.73 -1.53
CA VAL A 43 10.91 -7.14 -1.43
C VAL A 43 10.84 -7.60 0.03
N ASP A 44 11.76 -7.12 0.87
CA ASP A 44 11.79 -7.46 2.30
C ASP A 44 10.56 -6.88 3.04
N ASP A 45 10.08 -5.69 2.67
CA ASP A 45 8.83 -5.14 3.22
C ASP A 45 7.64 -6.03 2.89
N LEU A 46 7.56 -6.49 1.63
CA LEU A 46 6.49 -7.37 1.17
C LEU A 46 6.57 -8.75 1.84
N GLN A 47 7.77 -9.25 2.15
CA GLN A 47 7.95 -10.48 2.91
C GLN A 47 7.50 -10.33 4.36
N MET A 48 7.81 -9.20 5.00
CA MET A 48 7.37 -8.90 6.36
C MET A 48 5.84 -8.87 6.46
N LEU A 49 5.17 -8.33 5.43
CA LEU A 49 3.70 -8.28 5.37
C LEU A 49 3.02 -9.62 5.12
N GLN A 50 3.76 -10.70 4.85
CA GLN A 50 3.16 -12.02 4.66
C GLN A 50 2.38 -12.45 5.91
N GLY A 51 1.15 -12.92 5.69
CA GLY A 51 0.23 -13.27 6.77
C GLY A 51 -0.51 -12.08 7.40
N ILE A 52 -0.04 -10.84 7.18
CA ILE A 52 -0.72 -9.61 7.62
C ILE A 52 -1.60 -9.07 6.50
N ALA A 53 -1.03 -8.82 5.32
CA ALA A 53 -1.72 -8.32 4.14
C ALA A 53 -1.43 -9.22 2.93
N GLY A 54 -2.46 -9.57 2.19
CA GLY A 54 -2.35 -10.40 1.00
C GLY A 54 -3.12 -9.80 -0.18
N LYS A 55 -3.39 -10.66 -1.16
CA LYS A 55 -4.07 -10.26 -2.40
C LYS A 55 -5.39 -9.52 -2.14
N ASN A 56 -6.16 -9.92 -1.13
CA ASN A 56 -7.44 -9.30 -0.83
C ASN A 56 -7.26 -7.85 -0.35
N GLU A 57 -6.37 -7.62 0.62
CA GLU A 57 -6.05 -6.28 1.11
C GLU A 57 -5.46 -5.40 -0.01
N PHE A 58 -4.56 -5.94 -0.84
CA PHE A 58 -4.02 -5.19 -1.98
C PHE A 58 -5.09 -4.85 -3.01
N SER A 59 -6.04 -5.74 -3.28
CA SER A 59 -7.18 -5.44 -4.16
C SER A 59 -8.06 -4.33 -3.58
N GLU A 60 -8.33 -4.35 -2.27
CA GLU A 60 -9.11 -3.29 -1.59
C GLU A 60 -8.42 -1.92 -1.71
N VAL A 61 -7.09 -1.85 -1.58
CA VAL A 61 -6.31 -0.62 -1.82
C VAL A 61 -6.48 -0.14 -3.27
N LEU A 62 -6.43 -1.04 -4.25
CA LEU A 62 -6.54 -0.69 -5.66
C LEU A 62 -7.97 -0.29 -6.08
N GLU A 63 -9.00 -0.70 -5.32
CA GLU A 63 -10.38 -0.28 -5.50
C GLU A 63 -10.62 1.16 -5.04
N ASN A 64 -9.97 1.56 -3.94
CA ASN A 64 -10.08 2.91 -3.38
C ASN A 64 -8.68 3.52 -3.15
N PRO A 65 -7.89 3.75 -4.22
CA PRO A 65 -6.50 4.16 -4.06
C PRO A 65 -6.39 5.61 -3.58
N PRO A 66 -5.49 5.92 -2.63
CA PRO A 66 -5.23 7.30 -2.25
C PRO A 66 -4.65 8.08 -3.44
N PRO A 67 -5.16 9.29 -3.72
CA PRO A 67 -4.72 10.06 -4.88
C PRO A 67 -3.26 10.50 -4.73
N GLY A 68 -2.48 10.32 -5.79
CA GLY A 68 -1.09 10.78 -5.86
C GLY A 68 -0.05 9.86 -5.21
N VAL A 69 -0.43 8.67 -4.71
CA VAL A 69 0.53 7.71 -4.14
C VAL A 69 1.15 6.84 -5.21
N PHE A 70 0.35 6.21 -6.06
CA PHE A 70 0.85 5.26 -7.07
C PHE A 70 1.54 5.93 -8.26
N ASP A 71 2.73 5.43 -8.60
CA ASP A 71 3.34 5.66 -9.90
C ASP A 71 2.78 4.72 -10.99
N ALA A 72 3.00 5.04 -12.27
CA ALA A 72 2.46 4.26 -13.40
C ALA A 72 2.93 2.80 -13.44
N ARG A 73 4.19 2.53 -13.05
CA ARG A 73 4.78 1.19 -13.06
C ARG A 73 4.16 0.33 -11.97
N SER A 74 4.13 0.86 -10.74
CA SER A 74 3.57 0.20 -9.57
C SER A 74 2.07 -0.04 -9.76
N TRP A 75 1.35 0.92 -10.32
CA TRP A 75 -0.07 0.79 -10.65
C TRP A 75 -0.34 -0.35 -11.65
N ALA A 76 0.41 -0.40 -12.75
CA ALA A 76 0.26 -1.47 -13.74
C ALA A 76 0.57 -2.85 -13.14
N TYR A 77 1.67 -2.95 -12.39
CA TYR A 77 2.11 -4.18 -11.75
C TYR A 77 1.08 -4.74 -10.76
N TRP A 78 0.60 -3.91 -9.83
CA TRP A 78 -0.31 -4.37 -8.79
C TRP A 78 -1.71 -4.68 -9.33
N ASN A 79 -2.20 -3.91 -10.31
CA ASN A 79 -3.42 -4.27 -11.01
C ASN A 79 -3.30 -5.65 -11.69
N LEU A 80 -2.19 -5.93 -12.37
CA LEU A 80 -1.94 -7.26 -12.94
C LEU A 80 -1.88 -8.34 -11.85
N LYS A 81 -1.10 -8.14 -10.79
CA LYS A 81 -0.95 -9.11 -9.68
C LYS A 81 -2.28 -9.40 -8.97
N CYS A 82 -3.15 -8.41 -8.83
CA CYS A 82 -4.48 -8.58 -8.26
C CYS A 82 -5.51 -9.14 -9.25
N GLY A 83 -5.16 -9.28 -10.54
CA GLY A 83 -6.07 -9.80 -11.57
C GLY A 83 -7.03 -8.76 -12.14
N ARG A 84 -6.75 -7.47 -11.96
CA ARG A 84 -7.48 -6.34 -12.55
C ARG A 84 -6.86 -6.01 -13.90
N GLN A 85 -7.33 -6.66 -14.96
CA GLN A 85 -6.87 -6.45 -16.33
C GLN A 85 -8.05 -6.14 -17.27
N PRO A 86 -7.95 -5.08 -18.12
CA PRO A 86 -6.85 -4.12 -18.19
C PRO A 86 -6.76 -3.26 -16.91
N ALA A 87 -5.56 -2.74 -16.60
CA ALA A 87 -5.40 -1.81 -15.49
C ALA A 87 -6.18 -0.51 -15.80
N PRO A 88 -7.00 0.01 -14.88
CA PRO A 88 -7.71 1.26 -15.08
C PRO A 88 -6.73 2.46 -15.16
N PRO A 89 -7.19 3.66 -15.57
CA PRO A 89 -6.36 4.86 -15.49
C PRO A 89 -5.83 5.12 -14.07
N LEU A 90 -4.68 5.79 -13.97
CA LEU A 90 -4.13 6.21 -12.67
C LEU A 90 -5.13 7.11 -11.92
N PRO A 91 -5.26 6.96 -10.60
CA PRO A 91 -6.09 7.83 -9.79
C PRO A 91 -5.54 9.26 -9.81
N ILE A 92 -6.35 10.20 -10.28
CA ILE A 92 -6.04 11.63 -10.27
C ILE A 92 -6.72 12.29 -9.07
N ARG A 93 -6.10 13.33 -8.52
CA ARG A 93 -6.74 14.18 -7.53
C ARG A 93 -7.84 14.99 -8.21
N ILE A 94 -9.09 14.78 -7.79
CA ILE A 94 -10.21 15.63 -8.19
C ILE A 94 -10.18 16.86 -7.28
N LEU A 95 -10.01 18.05 -7.87
CA LEU A 95 -10.00 19.34 -7.19
C LEU A 95 -11.41 19.92 -7.09
#